data_AF-A0A241XRR1-F1
#
_entry.id   AF-A0A241XRR1-F1
#
_cell.length_a   1.000
_cell.length_b   1.000
_cell.length_c   1.000
_cell.angle_alpha   90.00
_cell.angle_beta   90.00
_cell.angle_gamma   90.00
#
_symmetry.space_group_name_H-M   'P 1'
#
loop_
_entity.id
_entity.type
_entity.pdbx_description
1 polymer ?
#
loop_
_entity_poly.entity_id
_entity_poly.type
_entity_poly.pdbx_seq_one_letter_code
_entity_poly.pdbx_strand_id
1 'polypeptide(L)'
;MKLFTKMVAAVLASFVIMGVQAQEPVKKPLSIDVHTPAYVPNPLGGHDPDWQVSVTASLVDSTGAVVNEPVFSFRVQSGLCTSGKKRVVNMKPDNQVEVTQKACVGTIGGGKTRIVGWVFANNDNPDVLMEESKGELVYGTLIEFTVDGGYLDAKVGAYRVTAARIDG
;
A
#
# COMPACT_ATOMS: atom_id res chain seq x y z
N MET A 1 17.51 59.72 -66.97
CA MET A 1 16.45 58.91 -66.34
C MET A 1 16.51 59.12 -64.84
N LYS A 2 15.36 59.46 -64.24
CA LYS A 2 15.22 59.98 -62.87
C LYS A 2 15.40 58.87 -61.83
N LEU A 3 16.11 59.21 -60.74
CA LEU A 3 16.16 58.46 -59.48
C LEU A 3 14.74 58.26 -58.92
N PHE A 4 14.42 57.05 -58.48
CA PHE A 4 13.27 56.78 -57.59
C PHE A 4 13.71 56.04 -56.33
N THR A 5 13.87 56.85 -55.30
CA THR A 5 13.60 56.70 -53.87
C THR A 5 13.18 55.32 -53.35
N LYS A 6 13.95 54.85 -52.37
CA LYS A 6 13.70 53.73 -51.46
C LYS A 6 12.51 54.01 -50.55
N MET A 7 11.61 53.04 -50.41
CA MET A 7 10.78 52.82 -49.23
C MET A 7 10.30 51.38 -49.27
N VAL A 8 10.59 50.59 -48.22
CA VAL A 8 9.60 49.81 -47.46
C VAL A 8 10.31 49.38 -46.17
N ALA A 9 9.72 49.75 -45.04
CA ALA A 9 10.09 49.33 -43.70
C ALA A 9 9.68 47.87 -43.47
N ALA A 10 10.59 47.05 -42.96
CA ALA A 10 10.26 45.71 -42.46
C ALA A 10 10.21 45.77 -40.92
N VAL A 11 9.00 45.71 -40.38
CA VAL A 11 8.73 45.59 -38.94
C VAL A 11 8.93 44.13 -38.55
N LEU A 12 9.99 43.85 -37.79
CA LEU A 12 10.19 42.57 -37.10
C LEU A 12 9.47 42.65 -35.74
N ALA A 13 8.17 42.30 -35.72
CA ALA A 13 7.46 42.01 -34.48
C ALA A 13 7.58 40.51 -34.21
N SER A 14 8.60 40.12 -33.43
CA SER A 14 8.76 38.78 -32.90
C SER A 14 7.59 38.46 -31.97
N PHE A 15 6.63 37.64 -32.44
CA PHE A 15 5.67 37.01 -31.55
C PHE A 15 6.38 35.93 -30.75
N VAL A 16 6.71 36.26 -29.50
CA VAL A 16 7.03 35.29 -28.46
C VAL A 16 5.76 34.49 -28.23
N ILE A 17 5.67 33.29 -28.80
CA ILE A 17 4.65 32.32 -28.42
C ILE A 17 5.05 31.86 -27.02
N MET A 18 4.48 32.51 -26.00
CA MET A 18 4.45 31.95 -24.65
C MET A 18 3.65 30.66 -24.75
N GLY A 19 4.36 29.54 -24.93
CA GLY A 19 3.80 28.22 -24.73
C GLY A 19 3.39 28.12 -23.27
N VAL A 20 2.11 28.40 -22.99
CA VAL A 20 1.45 27.89 -21.81
C VAL A 20 1.49 26.38 -21.97
N GLN A 21 2.52 25.72 -21.43
CA GLN A 21 2.45 24.28 -21.23
C GLN A 21 1.24 24.05 -20.35
N ALA A 22 0.17 23.51 -20.94
CA ALA A 22 -0.94 22.99 -20.18
C ALA A 22 -0.34 21.93 -19.25
N GLN A 23 -0.13 22.33 -18.00
CA GLN A 23 0.35 21.43 -16.97
C GLN A 23 -0.77 20.41 -16.79
N GLU A 24 -0.56 19.20 -17.32
CA GLU A 24 -1.53 18.12 -17.17
C GLU A 24 -1.86 18.00 -15.68
N PRO A 25 -3.16 17.90 -15.31
CA PRO A 25 -3.54 17.81 -13.92
C PRO A 25 -2.82 16.62 -13.30
N VAL A 26 -2.06 16.87 -12.22
CA VAL A 26 -1.36 15.82 -11.47
C VAL A 26 -2.40 14.77 -11.05
N LYS A 27 -2.38 13.61 -11.70
CA LYS A 27 -3.30 12.51 -11.43
C LYS A 27 -2.94 11.96 -10.05
N LYS A 28 -3.83 12.12 -9.07
CA LYS A 28 -3.64 11.54 -7.74
C LYS A 28 -3.56 10.01 -7.84
N PRO A 29 -2.62 9.35 -7.14
CA PRO A 29 -2.60 7.90 -7.07
C PRO A 29 -3.92 7.34 -6.55
N LEU A 30 -4.33 6.18 -7.06
CA LEU A 30 -5.42 5.40 -6.48
C LEU A 30 -4.99 4.88 -5.10
N SER A 31 -5.91 4.75 -4.15
CA SER A 31 -5.60 4.19 -2.82
C SER A 31 -6.18 2.79 -2.69
N ILE A 32 -5.43 1.87 -2.09
CA ILE A 32 -5.98 0.60 -1.61
C ILE A 32 -6.50 0.78 -0.19
N ASP A 33 -7.82 0.61 -0.03
CA ASP A 33 -8.48 0.70 1.27
C ASP A 33 -8.74 -0.70 1.84
N VAL A 34 -8.21 -0.94 3.04
CA VAL A 34 -8.63 -2.06 3.90
C VAL A 34 -9.58 -1.52 4.94
N HIS A 35 -10.74 -2.16 5.03
CA HIS A 35 -11.76 -1.84 6.00
C HIS A 35 -11.56 -2.61 7.30
N THR A 36 -11.89 -1.96 8.41
CA THR A 36 -11.98 -2.63 9.71
C THR A 36 -13.02 -3.76 9.62
N PRO A 37 -12.73 -4.95 10.15
CA PRO A 37 -13.74 -6.00 10.23
C PRO A 37 -14.92 -5.56 11.10
N ALA A 38 -16.07 -6.19 10.91
CA ALA A 38 -17.23 -5.99 11.77
C ALA A 38 -16.83 -6.21 13.24
N TYR A 39 -17.11 -5.23 14.09
CA TYR A 39 -16.77 -5.27 15.51
C TYR A 39 -18.06 -5.43 16.32
N VAL A 40 -18.12 -6.49 17.11
CA VAL A 40 -19.18 -6.72 18.10
C VAL A 40 -18.55 -6.51 19.48
N PRO A 41 -18.83 -5.38 20.15
CA PRO A 41 -18.29 -5.11 21.48
C PRO A 41 -18.69 -6.21 22.48
N ASN A 42 -17.83 -6.47 23.46
CA ASN A 42 -18.13 -7.39 24.55
C ASN A 42 -19.43 -6.95 25.27
N PRO A 43 -20.49 -7.80 25.28
CA PRO A 43 -21.76 -7.44 25.89
C PRO A 43 -21.69 -7.31 27.42
N LEU A 44 -20.62 -7.80 28.04
CA LEU A 44 -20.39 -7.73 29.49
C LEU A 44 -19.63 -6.46 29.93
N GLY A 45 -19.30 -5.55 29.00
CA GLY A 45 -18.71 -4.24 29.33
C GLY A 45 -17.22 -4.27 29.69
N GLY A 46 -16.47 -5.30 29.28
CA GLY A 46 -15.01 -5.36 29.41
C GLY A 46 -14.28 -4.79 28.19
N HIS A 47 -13.03 -4.35 28.38
CA HIS A 47 -12.14 -4.00 27.28
C HIS A 47 -11.78 -5.27 26.48
N ASP A 48 -12.01 -5.26 25.17
CA ASP A 48 -11.55 -6.34 24.30
C ASP A 48 -10.01 -6.34 24.22
N PRO A 49 -9.34 -7.50 24.26
CA PRO A 49 -7.89 -7.53 24.28
C PRO A 49 -7.29 -6.88 23.04
N ASP A 50 -6.16 -6.21 23.22
CA ASP A 50 -5.32 -5.79 22.11
C ASP A 50 -4.64 -7.01 21.50
N TRP A 51 -4.15 -6.85 20.27
CA TRP A 51 -3.47 -7.91 19.54
C TRP A 51 -2.11 -7.45 19.05
N GLN A 52 -1.08 -8.26 19.27
CA GLN A 52 0.19 -8.13 18.58
C GLN A 52 0.10 -8.87 17.25
N VAL A 53 0.09 -8.16 16.12
CA VAL A 53 0.10 -8.72 14.77
C VAL A 53 1.47 -8.50 14.15
N SER A 54 2.14 -9.58 13.76
CA SER A 54 3.46 -9.51 13.12
C SER A 54 3.46 -10.26 11.79
N VAL A 55 4.09 -9.65 10.79
CA VAL A 55 4.20 -10.22 9.45
C VAL A 55 5.67 -10.31 9.07
N THR A 56 6.05 -11.46 8.53
CA THR A 56 7.38 -11.73 7.99
C THR A 56 7.24 -12.19 6.54
N ALA A 57 8.11 -11.74 5.65
CA ALA A 57 8.17 -12.21 4.27
C ALA A 57 9.29 -13.26 4.13
N SER A 58 9.00 -14.38 3.51
CA SER A 58 9.98 -15.37 3.09
C SER A 58 10.42 -15.05 1.65
N LEU A 59 11.67 -14.62 1.50
CA LEU A 59 12.29 -14.24 0.23
C LEU A 59 13.41 -15.23 -0.11
N VAL A 60 13.85 -15.25 -1.36
CA VAL A 60 15.03 -16.01 -1.79
C VAL A 60 16.14 -15.01 -2.13
N ASP A 61 17.31 -15.17 -1.51
CA ASP A 61 18.46 -14.30 -1.76
C ASP A 61 19.23 -14.69 -3.04
N SER A 62 20.29 -13.95 -3.36
CA SER A 62 21.12 -14.18 -4.55
C SER A 62 21.87 -15.51 -4.54
N THR A 63 21.97 -16.18 -3.40
CA THR A 63 22.57 -17.50 -3.24
C THR A 63 21.57 -18.64 -3.38
N GLY A 64 20.27 -18.31 -3.48
CA GLY A 64 19.17 -19.27 -3.51
C GLY A 64 18.69 -19.69 -2.12
N ALA A 65 19.17 -19.05 -1.05
CA ALA A 65 18.74 -19.35 0.31
C ALA A 65 17.44 -18.62 0.65
N VAL A 66 16.56 -19.28 1.43
CA VAL A 66 15.35 -18.64 1.94
C VAL A 66 15.71 -17.77 3.14
N VAL A 67 15.44 -16.47 3.03
CA VAL A 67 15.62 -15.48 4.09
C VAL A 67 14.26 -14.98 4.57
N ASN A 68 14.13 -14.76 5.87
CA ASN A 68 12.90 -14.27 6.48
C ASN A 68 13.11 -12.81 6.90
N GLU A 69 12.38 -11.89 6.28
CA GLU A 69 12.48 -10.46 6.54
C GLU A 69 11.26 -9.96 7.30
N PRO A 70 11.42 -9.21 8.41
CA PRO A 70 10.29 -8.61 9.09
C PRO A 70 9.65 -7.55 8.18
N VAL A 71 8.33 -7.64 8.02
CA VAL A 71 7.52 -6.68 7.25
C VAL A 71 7.01 -5.60 8.19
N PHE A 72 6.27 -5.99 9.23
CA PHE A 72 5.85 -5.12 10.32
C PHE A 72 5.54 -5.92 11.59
N SER A 73 5.41 -5.20 12.70
CA SER A 73 4.85 -5.69 13.95
C SER A 73 4.04 -4.57 14.60
N PHE A 74 2.73 -4.76 14.73
CA PHE A 74 1.80 -3.77 15.27
C PHE A 74 1.07 -4.30 16.50
N ARG A 75 0.92 -3.45 17.50
CA ARG A 75 -0.15 -3.59 18.50
C ARG A 75 -1.42 -2.97 17.91
N VAL A 76 -2.47 -3.75 17.79
CA VAL A 76 -3.75 -3.35 17.20
C VAL A 76 -4.85 -3.51 18.25
N GLN A 77 -5.52 -2.42 18.57
CA GLN A 77 -6.69 -2.45 19.44
C GLN A 77 -7.87 -3.10 18.72
N SER A 78 -8.62 -3.97 19.41
CA SER A 78 -9.82 -4.59 18.84
C SER A 78 -10.83 -3.52 18.41
N GLY A 79 -11.39 -3.67 17.21
CA GLY A 79 -12.28 -2.70 16.56
C GLY A 79 -11.55 -1.58 15.80
N LEU A 80 -10.22 -1.57 15.75
CA LEU A 80 -9.42 -0.54 15.07
C LEU A 80 -8.45 -1.13 14.04
N CYS A 81 -7.85 -0.23 13.25
CA CYS A 81 -6.76 -0.52 12.34
C CYS A 81 -5.50 0.26 12.74
N THR A 82 -4.34 -0.37 12.55
CA THR A 82 -3.03 0.28 12.62
C THR A 82 -2.39 0.23 11.24
N SER A 83 -1.75 1.32 10.82
CA SER A 83 -1.08 1.44 9.52
C SER A 83 0.40 1.75 9.69
N GLY A 84 1.22 1.29 8.75
CA GLY A 84 2.68 1.48 8.73
C GLY A 84 3.18 2.08 7.44
N LYS A 85 4.17 1.44 6.80
CA LYS A 85 4.82 1.93 5.58
C LYS A 85 3.78 2.20 4.49
N LYS A 86 3.98 3.30 3.78
CA LYS A 86 3.24 3.66 2.56
C LYS A 86 4.22 3.70 1.39
N ARG A 87 3.76 3.32 0.21
CA ARG A 87 4.52 3.54 -1.03
C ARG A 87 3.59 3.73 -2.22
N VAL A 88 4.06 4.47 -3.22
CA VAL A 88 3.40 4.57 -4.52
C VAL A 88 4.06 3.59 -5.48
N VAL A 89 3.26 2.75 -6.11
CA VAL A 89 3.70 1.77 -7.11
C VAL A 89 3.06 2.08 -8.46
N ASN A 90 3.85 1.91 -9.52
CA ASN A 90 3.37 2.08 -10.88
C ASN A 90 2.57 0.83 -11.29
N MET A 91 1.34 1.02 -11.76
CA MET A 91 0.52 0.00 -12.40
C MET A 91 0.38 0.34 -13.89
N LYS A 92 0.67 -0.64 -14.75
CA LYS A 92 0.50 -0.48 -16.19
C LYS A 92 -0.98 -0.26 -16.56
N PRO A 93 -1.29 0.50 -17.63
CA PRO A 93 -0.33 1.21 -18.49
C PRO A 93 0.24 2.49 -17.86
N ASP A 94 -0.56 3.36 -17.23
CA ASP A 94 -0.09 4.66 -16.71
C ASP A 94 -0.81 5.07 -15.40
N ASN A 95 -1.00 4.12 -14.49
CA ASN A 95 -1.63 4.36 -13.19
C ASN A 95 -0.58 4.34 -12.08
N GLN A 96 -0.84 5.11 -11.03
CA GLN A 96 -0.11 5.04 -9.77
C GLN A 96 -1.07 4.60 -8.69
N VAL A 97 -0.61 3.72 -7.81
CA VAL A 97 -1.38 3.26 -6.66
C VAL A 97 -0.57 3.48 -5.40
N GLU A 98 -1.15 4.16 -4.41
CA GLU A 98 -0.63 4.18 -3.05
C GLU A 98 -1.08 2.90 -2.33
N VAL A 99 -0.10 2.15 -1.85
CA VAL A 99 -0.30 0.97 -1.02
C VAL A 99 0.20 1.26 0.39
N THR A 100 -0.61 0.90 1.39
CA THR A 100 -0.33 1.15 2.81
C THR A 100 -0.33 -0.18 3.57
N GLN A 101 0.74 -0.50 4.28
CA GLN A 101 0.74 -1.62 5.22
C GLN A 101 -0.29 -1.33 6.30
N LYS A 102 -1.19 -2.27 6.52
CA LYS A 102 -2.29 -2.08 7.46
C LYS A 102 -2.68 -3.41 8.09
N ALA A 103 -3.01 -3.39 9.37
CA ALA A 103 -3.63 -4.50 10.07
C ALA A 103 -4.81 -3.98 10.89
N CYS A 104 -5.94 -4.68 10.80
CA CYS A 104 -7.18 -4.39 11.48
C CYS A 104 -7.62 -5.64 12.24
N VAL A 105 -8.07 -5.46 13.47
CA VAL A 105 -8.55 -6.57 14.31
C VAL A 105 -9.93 -6.22 14.84
N GLY A 106 -10.83 -7.19 14.90
CA GLY A 106 -12.14 -6.99 15.50
C GLY A 106 -12.75 -8.29 16.00
N THR A 107 -13.34 -8.24 17.19
CA THR A 107 -14.18 -9.31 17.72
C THR A 107 -15.41 -9.47 16.84
N ILE A 108 -15.64 -10.68 16.34
CA ILE A 108 -16.89 -11.06 15.66
C ILE A 108 -17.68 -11.98 16.60
N GLY A 109 -19.01 -11.98 16.48
CA GLY A 109 -19.89 -12.73 17.38
C GLY A 109 -19.48 -14.20 17.58
N GLY A 110 -19.81 -14.77 18.74
CA GLY A 110 -19.46 -16.15 19.09
C GLY A 110 -18.01 -16.32 19.58
N GLY A 111 -17.40 -15.26 20.14
CA GLY A 111 -16.07 -15.32 20.77
C GLY A 111 -14.88 -15.32 19.79
N LYS A 112 -15.16 -15.16 18.50
CA LYS A 112 -14.17 -15.20 17.42
C LYS A 112 -13.57 -13.82 17.16
N THR A 113 -12.42 -13.79 16.52
CA THR A 113 -11.75 -12.55 16.12
C THR A 113 -11.45 -12.61 14.62
N ARG A 114 -11.76 -11.53 13.90
CA ARG A 114 -11.35 -11.34 12.51
C ARG A 114 -10.11 -10.44 12.47
N ILE A 115 -9.13 -10.84 11.69
CA ILE A 115 -7.88 -10.11 11.44
C ILE A 115 -7.80 -9.88 9.92
N VAL A 116 -7.71 -8.62 9.50
CA VAL A 116 -7.65 -8.23 8.09
C VAL A 116 -6.49 -7.28 7.89
N GLY A 117 -5.78 -7.36 6.76
CA GLY A 117 -4.67 -6.45 6.51
C GLY A 117 -4.22 -6.41 5.06
N TRP A 118 -3.49 -5.36 4.70
CA TRP A 118 -2.76 -5.28 3.44
C TRP A 118 -1.27 -5.33 3.76
N VAL A 119 -0.56 -6.29 3.17
CA VAL A 119 0.84 -6.55 3.49
C VAL A 119 1.67 -6.51 2.23
N PHE A 120 2.85 -5.89 2.30
CA PHE A 120 3.81 -5.89 1.21
C PHE A 120 5.23 -5.89 1.76
N ALA A 121 6.17 -6.54 1.05
CA ALA A 121 7.57 -6.61 1.46
C ALA A 121 8.23 -5.22 1.49
N ASN A 122 9.20 -5.04 2.39
CA ASN A 122 9.88 -3.76 2.56
C ASN A 122 10.81 -3.40 1.40
N ASN A 123 11.13 -4.35 0.53
CA ASN A 123 12.00 -4.16 -0.62
C ASN A 123 11.31 -3.27 -1.69
N ASP A 124 12.02 -2.24 -2.13
CA ASP A 124 11.54 -1.20 -3.03
C ASP A 124 12.05 -1.44 -4.45
N ASN A 125 11.95 -2.68 -4.97
CA ASN A 125 12.36 -2.98 -6.34
C ASN A 125 11.18 -2.83 -7.32
N PRO A 126 11.08 -1.71 -8.06
CA PRO A 126 9.96 -1.45 -8.97
C PRO A 126 10.03 -2.24 -10.29
N ASP A 127 11.16 -2.88 -10.61
CA ASP A 127 11.41 -3.49 -11.94
C ASP A 127 10.78 -4.86 -12.16
N VAL A 128 9.82 -5.26 -11.31
CA VAL A 128 9.35 -6.63 -11.28
C VAL A 128 7.91 -6.75 -11.74
N LEU A 129 7.72 -6.87 -13.06
CA LEU A 129 6.40 -7.15 -13.65
C LEU A 129 6.48 -8.20 -14.75
N MET A 130 6.65 -9.46 -14.37
CA MET A 130 6.32 -10.63 -15.22
C MET A 130 5.80 -11.87 -14.47
N GLU A 131 5.90 -11.94 -13.14
CA GLU A 131 5.41 -13.09 -12.34
C GLU A 131 4.49 -12.63 -11.20
N GLU A 132 3.34 -13.30 -11.05
CA GLU A 132 2.30 -13.01 -10.05
C GLU A 132 2.82 -13.01 -8.62
N SER A 133 3.67 -13.99 -8.27
CA SER A 133 4.33 -14.10 -6.96
C SER A 133 5.20 -12.89 -6.61
N LYS A 134 5.79 -12.25 -7.62
CA LYS A 134 6.59 -11.03 -7.43
C LYS A 134 5.69 -9.80 -7.33
N GLY A 135 4.52 -9.83 -7.97
CA GLY A 135 3.48 -8.82 -7.82
C GLY A 135 2.99 -8.70 -6.37
N GLU A 136 2.77 -9.82 -5.66
CA GLU A 136 2.36 -9.80 -4.24
C GLU A 136 3.40 -9.15 -3.31
N LEU A 137 4.68 -9.20 -3.66
CA LEU A 137 5.75 -8.57 -2.90
C LEU A 137 5.80 -7.05 -3.13
N VAL A 138 5.39 -6.58 -4.31
CA VAL A 138 5.47 -5.17 -4.74
C VAL A 138 4.13 -4.41 -4.59
N TYR A 139 3.01 -4.98 -5.01
CA TYR A 139 1.69 -4.36 -4.84
C TYR A 139 1.11 -4.66 -3.45
N GLY A 140 1.53 -5.77 -2.86
CA GLY A 140 0.98 -6.29 -1.63
C GLY A 140 -0.14 -7.29 -1.87
N THR A 141 -0.58 -7.89 -0.77
CA THR A 141 -1.65 -8.88 -0.75
C THR A 141 -2.57 -8.66 0.45
N LEU A 142 -3.84 -9.01 0.27
CA LEU A 142 -4.83 -9.02 1.35
C LEU A 142 -4.58 -10.26 2.22
N ILE A 143 -4.49 -10.05 3.53
CA ILE A 143 -4.55 -11.12 4.52
C ILE A 143 -5.89 -11.05 5.24
N GLU A 144 -6.53 -12.20 5.43
CA GLU A 144 -7.82 -12.25 6.11
C GLU A 144 -8.01 -13.57 6.86
N PHE A 145 -8.17 -13.50 8.18
CA PHE A 145 -8.27 -14.66 9.05
C PHE A 145 -9.40 -14.52 10.06
N THR A 146 -10.07 -15.63 10.36
CA THR A 146 -10.95 -15.75 11.54
C THR A 146 -10.30 -16.70 12.52
N VAL A 147 -10.12 -16.26 13.74
CA VAL A 147 -9.47 -16.99 14.82
C VAL A 147 -10.50 -17.28 15.91
N ASP A 148 -10.50 -18.52 16.39
CA ASP A 148 -11.22 -18.94 17.58
C ASP A 148 -10.17 -19.27 18.65
N GLY A 149 -9.78 -18.27 19.43
CA GLY A 149 -8.68 -18.36 20.38
C GLY A 149 -7.82 -17.10 20.46
N GLY A 150 -6.69 -17.20 21.18
CA GLY A 150 -5.79 -16.09 21.46
C GLY A 150 -4.52 -16.02 20.61
N TYR A 151 -4.38 -16.90 19.62
CA TYR A 151 -3.17 -17.00 18.81
C TYR A 151 -3.48 -17.43 17.37
N LEU A 152 -2.69 -16.91 16.44
CA LEU A 152 -2.67 -17.23 15.01
C LEU A 152 -1.22 -17.38 14.56
N ASP A 153 -0.97 -18.40 13.73
CA ASP A 153 0.23 -18.54 12.92
C ASP A 153 -0.17 -19.14 11.57
N ALA A 154 -0.07 -18.35 10.51
CA ALA A 154 -0.56 -18.71 9.19
C ALA A 154 0.39 -18.24 8.09
N LYS A 155 0.29 -18.85 6.92
CA LYS A 155 1.00 -18.45 5.71
C LYS A 155 0.04 -18.03 4.61
N VAL A 156 0.34 -16.94 3.93
CA VAL A 156 -0.38 -16.41 2.75
C VAL A 156 0.66 -15.99 1.72
N GLY A 157 0.76 -16.73 0.62
CA GLY A 157 1.83 -16.53 -0.36
C GLY A 157 3.21 -16.59 0.28
N ALA A 158 4.00 -15.54 0.06
CA ALA A 158 5.32 -15.37 0.66
C ALA A 158 5.30 -14.93 2.14
N TYR A 159 4.14 -14.61 2.72
CA TYR A 159 4.05 -14.02 4.05
C TYR A 159 3.70 -15.05 5.12
N ARG A 160 4.40 -15.00 6.25
CA ARG A 160 3.96 -15.59 7.51
C ARG A 160 3.34 -14.51 8.38
N VAL A 161 2.11 -14.73 8.81
CA VAL A 161 1.35 -13.84 9.70
C VAL A 161 1.20 -14.53 11.04
N THR A 162 1.63 -13.84 12.09
CA THR A 162 1.38 -14.26 13.46
C THR A 162 0.52 -13.20 14.15
N ALA A 163 -0.41 -13.63 14.98
CA ALA A 163 -1.16 -12.72 15.83
C ALA A 163 -1.35 -13.33 17.22
N ALA A 164 -1.13 -12.55 18.27
CA ALA A 164 -1.33 -13.00 19.64
C ALA A 164 -2.12 -11.96 20.43
N ARG A 165 -3.06 -12.40 21.26
CA ARG A 165 -3.71 -11.53 22.25
C ARG A 165 -2.67 -11.01 23.22
N ILE A 166 -2.80 -9.75 23.58
CA ILE A 166 -2.05 -9.11 24.65
C ILE A 166 -3.03 -9.03 25.83
N ASP A 167 -2.90 -9.99 26.74
CA ASP A 167 -3.66 -9.93 27.99
C ASP A 167 -3.06 -8.82 28.85
N GLY A 168 -3.90 -7.87 29.24
CA GLY A 168 -3.55 -6.72 30.09
C GLY A 168 -3.47 -7.06 31.56
#